data_AF-A0A7W1D7B9-F1
#
_entry.id   AF-A0A7W1D7B9-F1
#
_cell.length_a   1.000
_cell.length_b   1.000
_cell.length_c   1.000
_cell.angle_alpha   90.00
_cell.angle_beta   90.00
_cell.angle_gamma   90.00
#
_symmetry.space_group_name_H-M   'P 1'
#
loop_
_entity.id
_entity.type
_entity.pdbx_description
1 polymer ?
#
loop_
_entity_poly.entity_id
_entity_poly.type
_entity_poly.pdbx_seq_one_letter_code
_entity_poly.pdbx_strand_id
1 'polypeptide(L)'
;MSEPPFGDIPLFREIQRILAAGGEGPVNFEIARQIALAVVAESSTEPPPPIDAGPYFDTVHPAELVVSGYTRLTPAEPARAKVVDRTEWVRLALDGWRWLFEHMSQRFVNEMAKLAPEQPEPSGPLQGAMGPIAPLLFGMQVGTLVGHLARESLGRHDP
;
A
#
# COMPACT_ATOMS: atom_id res chain seq x y z
N MET A 1 -35.02 -29.84 0.34
CA MET A 1 -34.44 -28.50 0.05
C MET A 1 -33.39 -28.28 1.12
N SER A 2 -32.13 -28.49 0.78
CA SER A 2 -31.02 -28.46 1.75
C SER A 2 -30.34 -27.10 1.67
N GLU A 3 -30.54 -26.28 2.70
CA GLU A 3 -29.80 -25.03 2.90
C GLU A 3 -28.32 -25.36 3.13
N PRO A 4 -27.37 -24.71 2.43
CA PRO A 4 -25.96 -24.89 2.72
C PRO A 4 -25.61 -24.21 4.08
N PRO A 5 -25.08 -24.96 5.07
CA PRO A 5 -24.89 -24.51 6.46
C PRO A 5 -23.78 -23.46 6.66
N PHE A 6 -23.31 -22.83 5.58
CA PHE A 6 -22.18 -21.90 5.58
C PHE A 6 -22.51 -20.53 4.94
N GLY A 7 -23.76 -20.28 4.55
CA GLY A 7 -24.17 -19.04 3.87
C GLY A 7 -24.25 -17.79 4.75
N ASP A 8 -24.34 -17.94 6.08
CA ASP A 8 -24.78 -16.87 6.97
C ASP A 8 -23.71 -16.27 7.90
N ILE A 9 -22.43 -16.63 7.74
CA ILE A 9 -21.38 -16.03 8.56
C ILE A 9 -21.09 -14.60 8.06
N PRO A 10 -21.31 -13.53 8.86
CA PRO A 10 -21.10 -12.14 8.42
C PRO A 10 -19.66 -11.87 7.95
N LEU A 11 -18.69 -12.54 8.59
CA LEU A 11 -17.28 -12.51 8.21
C LEU A 11 -17.04 -12.99 6.77
N PHE A 12 -17.77 -14.02 6.33
CA PHE A 12 -17.61 -14.56 4.98
C PHE A 12 -18.17 -13.59 3.92
N ARG A 13 -19.25 -12.86 4.22
CA ARG A 13 -19.76 -11.80 3.34
C ARG A 13 -18.82 -10.61 3.27
N GLU A 14 -18.14 -10.26 4.36
CA GLU A 14 -17.12 -9.20 4.36
C GLU A 14 -15.91 -9.61 3.51
N ILE A 15 -15.42 -10.85 3.68
CA ILE A 15 -14.35 -11.43 2.86
C ILE A 15 -14.77 -11.53 1.38
N GLN A 16 -15.99 -11.97 1.08
CA GLN A 16 -16.51 -12.01 -0.28
C GLN A 16 -16.67 -10.62 -0.89
N ARG A 17 -17.10 -9.61 -0.13
CA ARG A 17 -17.13 -8.21 -0.59
C ARG A 17 -15.74 -7.69 -0.87
N ILE A 18 -14.76 -8.01 -0.02
CA ILE A 18 -13.36 -7.63 -0.20
C ILE A 18 -12.74 -8.33 -1.41
N LEU A 19 -13.07 -9.60 -1.64
CA LEU A 19 -12.62 -10.37 -2.81
C LEU A 19 -13.29 -9.89 -4.10
N ALA A 20 -14.59 -9.56 -4.06
CA ALA A 20 -15.34 -9.04 -5.19
C ALA A 20 -15.03 -7.56 -5.48
N ALA A 21 -14.65 -6.79 -4.46
CA ALA A 21 -14.12 -5.43 -4.59
C ALA A 21 -12.60 -5.40 -4.85
N GLY A 22 -11.94 -6.57 -4.80
CA GLY A 22 -10.53 -6.72 -5.10
C GLY A 22 -10.30 -6.43 -6.58
N GLY A 23 -9.79 -5.23 -6.84
CA GLY A 23 -9.68 -4.67 -8.18
C GLY A 23 -8.99 -5.60 -9.16
N GLU A 24 -9.46 -5.56 -10.41
CA GLU A 24 -8.81 -6.17 -11.56
C GLU A 24 -7.35 -5.70 -11.63
N GLY A 25 -6.41 -6.57 -11.26
CA GLY A 25 -5.00 -6.22 -11.25
C GLY A 25 -4.15 -7.23 -10.49
N PRO A 26 -2.83 -7.22 -10.71
CA PRO A 26 -1.92 -8.20 -10.11
C PRO A 26 -1.68 -7.94 -8.61
N VAL A 27 -2.22 -6.85 -8.05
CA VAL A 27 -2.13 -6.47 -6.63
C VAL A 27 -3.47 -5.90 -6.16
N ASN A 28 -3.96 -6.35 -5.00
CA ASN A 28 -5.11 -5.74 -4.34
C ASN A 28 -4.67 -4.51 -3.51
N PHE A 29 -4.58 -3.34 -4.14
CA PHE A 29 -4.18 -2.08 -3.49
C PHE A 29 -5.19 -1.57 -2.45
N GLU A 30 -6.46 -1.99 -2.54
CA GLU A 30 -7.45 -1.70 -1.52
C GLU A 30 -7.06 -2.34 -0.20
N ILE A 31 -6.77 -3.64 -0.25
CA ILE A 31 -6.31 -4.39 0.91
C ILE A 31 -4.99 -3.85 1.43
N ALA A 32 -4.04 -3.55 0.54
CA ALA A 32 -2.77 -2.95 0.96
C ALA A 32 -3.00 -1.65 1.74
N ARG A 33 -3.88 -0.77 1.25
CA ARG A 33 -4.19 0.49 1.94
C ARG A 33 -4.87 0.25 3.28
N GLN A 34 -5.87 -0.62 3.35
CA GLN A 34 -6.58 -0.90 4.60
C GLN A 34 -5.64 -1.48 5.67
N ILE A 35 -4.77 -2.42 5.29
CA ILE A 35 -3.76 -2.99 6.20
C ILE A 35 -2.75 -1.91 6.64
N ALA A 36 -2.26 -1.09 5.72
CA ALA A 36 -1.34 0.00 6.06
C ALA A 36 -1.97 1.00 7.05
N LEU A 37 -3.24 1.37 6.86
CA LEU A 37 -3.95 2.26 7.77
C LEU A 37 -4.21 1.61 9.14
N ALA A 38 -4.48 0.30 9.20
CA ALA A 38 -4.59 -0.42 10.46
C ALA A 38 -3.26 -0.39 11.23
N VAL A 39 -2.14 -0.67 10.54
CA VAL A 39 -0.80 -0.56 11.12
C VAL A 39 -0.53 0.87 11.60
N VAL A 40 -0.86 1.90 10.83
CA VAL A 40 -0.70 3.29 11.27
C VAL A 40 -1.58 3.59 12.49
N ALA A 41 -2.82 3.12 12.53
CA ALA A 41 -3.76 3.37 13.62
C ALA A 41 -3.33 2.75 14.96
N GLU A 42 -2.55 1.67 14.94
CA GLU A 42 -1.93 1.10 16.14
C GLU A 42 -0.84 2.01 16.75
N SER A 43 -0.40 3.07 16.04
CA SER A 43 0.57 4.03 16.56
C SER A 43 -0.10 5.18 17.30
N SER A 44 0.67 5.95 18.06
CA SER A 44 0.14 7.13 18.76
C SER A 44 -0.57 8.08 17.79
N THR A 45 -1.71 8.64 18.22
CA THR A 45 -2.47 9.64 17.48
C THR A 45 -1.59 10.81 17.06
N GLU A 46 -1.48 11.01 15.75
CA GLU A 46 -0.80 12.15 15.15
C GLU A 46 -1.73 13.37 15.14
N PRO A 47 -1.26 14.58 15.48
CA PRO A 47 -2.06 15.78 15.30
C PRO A 47 -2.32 16.01 13.81
N PRO A 48 -3.50 16.55 13.44
CA PRO A 48 -3.79 16.85 12.04
C PRO A 48 -2.77 17.85 11.48
N PRO A 49 -2.49 17.79 10.17
CA PRO A 49 -1.58 18.72 9.54
C PRO A 49 -2.09 20.16 9.73
N PRO A 50 -1.19 21.13 9.97
CA PRO A 50 -1.57 22.51 10.21
C PRO A 50 -2.25 23.10 8.97
N ILE A 51 -3.29 23.91 9.21
CA ILE A 51 -4.02 24.63 8.16
C ILE A 51 -3.10 25.62 7.45
N ASP A 52 -2.21 26.27 8.22
CA ASP A 52 -1.16 27.13 7.69
C ASP A 52 0.18 26.38 7.66
N ALA A 53 0.58 25.98 6.46
CA ALA A 53 1.89 25.38 6.21
C ALA A 53 2.94 26.42 5.75
N GLY A 54 2.60 27.71 5.70
CA GLY A 54 3.47 28.85 5.34
C GLY A 54 4.88 28.77 5.91
N PRO A 55 5.05 28.57 7.23
CA PRO A 55 6.37 28.48 7.84
C PRO A 55 7.26 27.36 7.29
N TYR A 56 6.67 26.23 6.86
CA TYR A 56 7.42 25.13 6.24
C TYR A 56 7.84 25.50 4.81
N PHE A 57 7.04 26.28 4.08
CA PHE A 57 7.41 26.77 2.75
C PHE A 57 8.54 27.80 2.80
N ASP A 58 8.47 28.71 3.77
CA ASP A 58 9.45 29.80 3.93
C ASP A 58 10.87 29.28 4.23
N THR A 59 10.99 28.06 4.75
CA THR A 59 12.29 27.41 5.01
C THR A 59 12.87 26.68 3.81
N VAL A 60 12.02 26.23 2.87
CA VAL A 60 12.45 25.45 1.70
C VAL A 60 13.16 26.32 0.67
N HIS A 61 12.65 27.53 0.40
CA HIS A 61 13.23 28.41 -0.60
C HIS A 61 14.67 28.89 -0.26
N PRO A 62 14.98 29.31 0.98
CA PRO A 62 16.37 29.59 1.38
C PRO A 62 17.29 28.37 1.23
N ALA A 63 16.82 27.17 1.60
CA ALA A 63 17.61 25.94 1.44
C ALA A 63 17.92 25.66 -0.04
N GLU A 64 16.94 25.86 -0.92
CA GLU A 64 17.13 25.74 -2.38
C GLU A 64 18.21 26.69 -2.89
N LEU A 65 18.21 27.96 -2.45
CA LEU A 65 19.23 28.94 -2.85
C LEU A 65 20.62 28.54 -2.39
N VAL A 66 20.76 28.04 -1.16
CA VAL A 66 22.05 27.57 -0.61
C VAL A 66 22.56 26.37 -1.40
N VAL A 67 21.71 25.36 -1.64
CA VAL A 67 22.09 24.17 -2.42
C VAL A 67 22.44 24.53 -3.86
N SER A 68 21.66 25.40 -4.51
CA SER A 68 21.92 25.85 -5.87
C SER A 68 23.23 26.64 -5.96
N GLY A 69 23.50 27.51 -4.99
CA GLY A 69 24.75 28.27 -4.93
C GLY A 69 25.99 27.38 -4.75
N TYR A 70 25.89 26.35 -3.91
CA TYR A 70 26.99 25.42 -3.66
C TYR A 70 27.23 24.45 -4.83
N THR A 71 26.15 23.90 -5.39
CA THR A 71 26.23 22.90 -6.49
C THR A 71 26.40 23.54 -7.85
N ARG A 72 26.10 24.84 -8.00
CA ARG A 72 25.96 25.57 -9.27
C ARG A 72 24.94 24.94 -10.22
N LEU A 73 24.00 24.15 -9.70
CA LEU A 73 22.88 23.59 -10.43
C LEU A 73 21.64 24.41 -10.12
N THR A 74 20.86 24.73 -11.15
CA THR A 74 19.54 25.33 -10.97
C THR A 74 18.50 24.20 -11.00
N PRO A 75 17.63 24.10 -9.99
CA PRO A 75 16.57 23.11 -10.00
C PRO A 75 15.63 23.37 -11.19
N ALA A 76 15.15 22.28 -11.80
CA ALA A 76 14.24 22.38 -12.95
C ALA A 76 12.88 22.99 -12.57
N GLU A 77 12.47 22.82 -11.31
CA GLU A 77 11.26 23.39 -10.73
C GLU A 77 11.55 23.94 -9.34
N PRO A 78 10.87 25.02 -8.90
CA PRO A 78 10.99 25.53 -7.54
C PRO A 78 10.65 24.46 -6.51
N ALA A 79 11.40 24.42 -5.41
CA ALA A 79 11.13 23.49 -4.34
C ALA A 79 9.79 23.82 -3.67
N ARG A 80 8.99 22.78 -3.42
CA ARG A 80 7.66 22.88 -2.80
C ARG A 80 7.63 22.01 -1.55
N ALA A 81 7.08 22.55 -0.47
CA ALA A 81 6.77 21.78 0.73
C ALA A 81 5.34 21.24 0.67
N LYS A 82 5.06 20.16 1.38
CA LYS A 82 3.68 19.77 1.72
C LYS A 82 3.75 19.06 3.05
N VAL A 83 2.97 19.52 4.02
CA VAL A 83 2.82 18.80 5.28
C VAL A 83 1.74 17.74 5.06
N VAL A 84 2.08 16.50 5.36
CA VAL A 84 1.19 15.33 5.21
C VAL A 84 1.16 14.59 6.54
N ASP A 85 0.01 14.01 6.88
CA ASP A 85 -0.07 13.03 7.95
C ASP A 85 0.28 11.63 7.43
N ARG A 86 0.39 10.66 8.33
CA ARG A 86 0.67 9.27 7.96
C ARG A 86 -0.37 8.67 7.02
N THR A 87 -1.63 9.08 7.11
CA THR A 87 -2.71 8.57 6.26
C THR A 87 -2.50 9.00 4.80
N GLU A 88 -2.23 10.28 4.58
CA GLU A 88 -1.91 10.84 3.28
C GLU A 88 -0.56 10.33 2.76
N TRP A 89 0.43 10.11 3.65
CA TRP A 89 1.69 9.48 3.28
C TRP A 89 1.48 8.06 2.71
N VAL A 90 0.68 7.21 3.37
CA VAL A 90 0.34 5.86 2.86
C VAL A 90 -0.27 5.95 1.46
N ARG A 91 -1.20 6.89 1.26
CA ARG A 91 -1.85 7.07 -0.05
C ARG A 91 -0.82 7.45 -1.12
N LEU A 92 0.01 8.45 -0.84
CA LEU A 92 1.04 8.92 -1.76
C LEU A 92 2.09 7.85 -2.07
N ALA A 93 2.49 7.05 -1.07
CA ALA A 93 3.45 5.97 -1.23
C ALA A 93 2.89 4.85 -2.12
N LEU A 94 1.66 4.39 -1.86
CA LEU A 94 1.02 3.36 -2.68
C LEU A 94 0.81 3.82 -4.12
N ASP A 95 0.40 5.06 -4.33
CA ASP A 95 0.23 5.63 -5.67
C ASP A 95 1.59 5.81 -6.38
N GLY A 96 2.59 6.35 -5.68
CA GLY A 96 3.92 6.64 -6.23
C GLY A 96 4.75 5.38 -6.56
N TRP A 97 4.53 4.29 -5.81
CA TRP A 97 5.22 3.02 -6.00
C TRP A 97 4.34 1.93 -6.62
N ARG A 98 3.14 2.28 -7.10
CA ARG A 98 2.21 1.34 -7.75
C ARG A 98 2.89 0.49 -8.82
N TRP A 99 3.62 1.14 -9.73
CA TRP A 99 4.32 0.44 -10.80
C TRP A 99 5.31 -0.59 -10.24
N LEU A 100 6.07 -0.25 -9.19
CA LEU A 100 7.04 -1.14 -8.59
C LEU A 100 6.35 -2.38 -7.99
N PHE A 101 5.28 -2.17 -7.22
CA PHE A 101 4.51 -3.25 -6.62
C PHE A 101 3.87 -4.17 -7.67
N GLU A 102 3.37 -3.61 -8.77
CA GLU A 102 2.83 -4.38 -9.90
C GLU A 102 3.90 -5.23 -10.59
N HIS A 103 5.13 -4.73 -10.72
CA HIS A 103 6.24 -5.53 -11.28
C HIS A 103 6.71 -6.63 -10.30
N MET A 104 6.69 -6.33 -9.00
CA MET A 104 7.09 -7.29 -7.96
C MET A 104 6.06 -8.41 -7.79
N SER A 105 4.77 -8.10 -7.92
CA SER A 105 3.70 -9.08 -7.73
C SER A 105 3.72 -10.19 -8.78
N GLN A 106 4.09 -9.88 -10.03
CA GLN A 106 4.28 -10.90 -11.07
C GLN A 106 5.33 -11.92 -10.66
N ARG A 107 6.45 -11.47 -10.07
CA ARG A 107 7.49 -12.37 -9.55
C ARG A 107 6.99 -13.17 -8.35
N PHE A 108 6.27 -12.52 -7.43
CA PHE A 108 5.69 -13.17 -6.26
C PHE A 108 4.72 -14.31 -6.63
N VAL A 109 3.80 -14.04 -7.56
CA VAL A 109 2.84 -15.04 -8.07
C VAL A 109 3.56 -16.22 -8.71
N ASN A 110 4.61 -15.98 -9.50
CA ASN A 110 5.38 -17.04 -10.13
C ASN A 110 6.10 -17.94 -9.11
N GLU A 111 6.67 -17.36 -8.04
CA GLU A 111 7.30 -18.17 -6.98
C GLU A 111 6.27 -18.95 -6.16
N MET A 112 5.12 -18.35 -5.86
CA MET A 112 4.02 -19.04 -5.19
C MET A 112 3.50 -20.24 -6.00
N ALA A 113 3.42 -20.10 -7.33
CA ALA A 113 3.02 -21.19 -8.22
C ALA A 113 4.00 -22.38 -8.17
N LYS A 114 5.31 -22.14 -7.99
CA LYS A 114 6.32 -23.21 -7.84
C LYS A 114 6.23 -23.94 -6.50
N LEU A 115 5.73 -23.27 -5.46
CA LEU A 115 5.55 -23.83 -4.12
C LEU A 115 4.22 -24.55 -3.96
N ALA A 116 3.30 -24.38 -4.92
CA ALA A 116 2.05 -25.11 -4.92
C ALA A 116 2.35 -26.61 -5.10
N PRO A 117 1.86 -27.48 -4.20
CA PRO A 117 2.10 -28.91 -4.33
C PRO A 117 1.52 -29.41 -5.65
N GLU A 118 2.32 -30.16 -6.40
CA GLU A 118 1.89 -30.99 -7.54
C GLU A 118 0.91 -32.05 -7.01
N GLN A 119 -0.35 -31.68 -6.77
CA GLN A 119 -1.38 -32.63 -6.38
C GLN A 119 -1.91 -33.32 -7.64
N PRO A 120 -1.97 -34.67 -7.65
CA PRO A 120 -2.64 -35.39 -8.71
C PRO A 120 -4.16 -35.23 -8.56
N GLU A 121 -4.80 -34.78 -9.63
CA GLU A 121 -6.24 -34.79 -9.91
C GLU A 121 -7.16 -33.81 -9.14
N PRO A 122 -8.22 -33.29 -9.81
CA PRO A 122 -9.02 -32.18 -9.33
C PRO A 122 -10.11 -32.65 -8.37
N SER A 123 -9.81 -32.76 -7.08
CA SER A 123 -10.79 -33.15 -6.06
C SER A 123 -11.15 -31.99 -5.13
N GLY A 124 -11.89 -31.00 -5.65
CA GLY A 124 -12.77 -30.19 -4.81
C GLY A 124 -12.99 -28.73 -5.24
N PRO A 125 -14.16 -28.13 -4.92
CA PRO A 125 -14.51 -26.73 -5.23
C PRO A 125 -13.56 -25.67 -4.61
N LEU A 126 -12.62 -26.08 -3.75
CA LEU A 126 -11.59 -25.23 -3.15
C LEU A 126 -10.41 -24.94 -4.09
N GLN A 127 -10.22 -25.72 -5.16
CA GLN A 127 -9.01 -25.63 -6.02
C GLN A 127 -9.05 -24.42 -6.98
N GLY A 128 -10.25 -23.97 -7.38
CA GLY A 128 -10.42 -22.72 -8.13
C GLY A 128 -10.19 -21.44 -7.31
N ALA A 129 -10.04 -21.57 -5.98
CA ALA A 129 -9.88 -20.44 -5.08
C ALA A 129 -8.41 -20.02 -4.86
N MET A 130 -7.42 -20.78 -5.33
CA MET A 130 -6.00 -20.43 -5.09
C MET A 130 -5.49 -19.30 -6.01
N GLY A 131 -6.02 -19.17 -7.22
CA GLY A 131 -5.64 -18.10 -8.16
C GLY A 131 -5.88 -16.68 -7.62
N PRO A 132 -7.05 -16.38 -7.01
CA PRO A 132 -7.34 -15.09 -6.39
C PRO A 132 -6.56 -14.79 -5.10
N ILE A 133 -5.96 -15.80 -4.46
CA ILE A 133 -5.33 -15.64 -3.14
C ILE A 133 -3.96 -14.94 -3.24
N ALA A 134 -3.16 -15.23 -4.26
CA ALA A 134 -1.80 -14.69 -4.36
C ALA A 134 -1.75 -13.14 -4.42
N PRO A 135 -2.57 -12.45 -5.25
CA PRO A 135 -2.63 -10.98 -5.26
C PRO A 135 -3.09 -10.38 -3.93
N LEU A 136 -3.95 -11.09 -3.19
CA LEU A 136 -4.44 -10.68 -1.88
C LEU A 136 -3.32 -10.81 -0.82
N LEU A 137 -2.61 -11.93 -0.79
CA LEU A 137 -1.46 -12.14 0.10
C LEU A 137 -0.36 -11.09 -0.13
N PHE A 138 -0.04 -10.83 -1.40
CA PHE A 138 0.92 -9.80 -1.75
C PHE A 138 0.44 -8.40 -1.31
N GLY A 139 -0.85 -8.08 -1.54
CA GLY A 139 -1.46 -6.85 -1.05
C GLY A 139 -1.33 -6.66 0.46
N MET A 140 -1.53 -7.72 1.25
CA MET A 140 -1.31 -7.65 2.71
C MET A 140 0.15 -7.35 3.06
N GLN A 141 1.12 -7.99 2.40
CA GLN A 141 2.55 -7.73 2.63
C GLN A 141 2.93 -6.29 2.27
N VAL A 142 2.45 -5.79 1.14
CA VAL A 142 2.64 -4.38 0.74
C VAL A 142 2.05 -3.45 1.78
N GLY A 143 0.83 -3.73 2.24
CA GLY A 143 0.17 -2.92 3.26
C GLY A 143 0.93 -2.87 4.58
N THR A 144 1.40 -4.02 5.08
CA THR A 144 2.20 -4.07 6.30
C THR A 144 3.49 -3.28 6.15
N LEU A 145 4.22 -3.47 5.04
CA LEU A 145 5.47 -2.75 4.77
C LEU A 145 5.24 -1.23 4.74
N VAL A 146 4.28 -0.77 3.93
CA VAL A 146 3.98 0.65 3.79
C VAL A 146 3.49 1.25 5.11
N GLY A 147 2.71 0.51 5.89
CA GLY A 147 2.27 0.96 7.22
C GLY A 147 3.43 1.14 8.21
N HIS A 148 4.46 0.30 8.15
CA HIS A 148 5.67 0.47 8.95
C HIS A 148 6.48 1.68 8.47
N LEU A 149 6.72 1.82 7.17
CA LEU A 149 7.45 2.97 6.61
C LEU A 149 6.76 4.29 6.95
N ALA A 150 5.43 4.33 6.91
CA ALA A 150 4.66 5.53 7.28
C ALA A 150 4.91 5.98 8.73
N ARG A 151 5.28 5.07 9.64
CA ARG A 151 5.57 5.41 11.04
C ARG A 151 6.97 6.00 11.23
N GLU A 152 7.90 5.66 10.35
CA GLU A 152 9.32 6.00 10.47
C GLU A 152 9.75 7.14 9.53
N SER A 153 9.05 7.32 8.42
CA SER A 153 9.34 8.36 7.43
C SER A 153 9.09 9.76 7.99
N LEU A 154 10.08 10.64 7.84
CA LEU A 154 10.02 12.06 8.21
C LEU A 154 9.91 12.96 6.98
N GLY A 155 10.24 12.45 5.79
CA GLY A 155 10.21 13.21 4.55
C GLY A 155 10.27 12.38 3.27
N ARG A 156 10.23 13.08 2.13
CA ARG A 156 10.14 12.50 0.79
C ARG A 156 11.31 11.58 0.40
N HIS A 157 12.49 11.80 0.98
CA HIS A 157 13.72 11.09 0.62
C HIS A 157 14.11 10.03 1.66
N ASP A 158 13.24 9.78 2.62
CA ASP A 158 13.38 8.67 3.55
C ASP A 158 12.92 7.37 2.89
N PRO A 159 13.49 6.22 3.28
CA PRO A 159 13.16 4.91 2.72
C PRO A 159 11.72 4.48 3.00
#